data_AF-A0A9P6G778-F1
#
_entry.id   AF-A0A9P6G778-F1
#
_cell.length_a   1.000
_cell.length_b   1.000
_cell.length_c   1.000
_cell.angle_alpha   90.00
_cell.angle_beta   90.00
_cell.angle_gamma   90.00
#
_symmetry.space_group_name_H-M   'P 1'
#
loop_
_entity.id
_entity.type
_entity.pdbx_description
1 polymer ?
#
loop_
_entity_poly.entity_id
_entity_poly.type
_entity_poly.pdbx_seq_one_letter_code
_entity_poly.pdbx_strand_id
1 'polypeptide(L)'
;MNAEGLLRKQGWRGAGFSLDTSDRGIKKPLLISHKQDQLGLGKKKASHTTDDQWWMRAFDESLQNLGSGKTSTLTQIQEKGINRGGLYGFFVKGEGLQGSIGEESSTPTSRTTTPPTSAEEESTDDSKSDPDSTSSNDAASDSSKMTKAKKDQNKRKREAEEDVPATKKLKQATGGVKINARAQASANGEVRTGMGHISADAWPKMCAITSRIDRQVKTRVKKNEKAGAYADATDVDAENVGKKLGKKVTKQQRQKVIRAAKKQMVKELVVGAIVNGNLPMLNPENWGKEEILQNYGKIDKAIKAVENANKISNKTARQVKREQRKEAKAKVASEKGRSKAPAEQQRTELSIAEAHLSQLSPEKQVEYAARAAEKGQTLEEYALRRIEKKEAKRGEKEPETKDEKAVATETTGGSENIAPRRAQKERKDKSAKVAGKVKNKRGASEKAKAKARNADKAMAEDKAFMEKAARFGAVAEPIAAAA
;
A
#
# COMPACT_ATOMS: atom_id res chain seq x y z
N MET A 1 9.02 -53.52 -12.71
CA MET A 1 8.98 -53.46 -11.23
C MET A 1 7.93 -52.43 -10.81
N ASN A 2 7.04 -52.78 -9.88
CA ASN A 2 5.96 -51.90 -9.45
C ASN A 2 6.38 -51.15 -8.17
N ALA A 3 6.98 -49.96 -8.34
CA ALA A 3 7.62 -49.20 -7.27
C ALA A 3 6.64 -48.82 -6.15
N GLU A 4 5.39 -48.48 -6.50
CA GLU A 4 4.36 -48.16 -5.52
C GLU A 4 4.01 -49.35 -4.62
N GLY A 5 4.04 -50.57 -5.17
CA GLY A 5 3.77 -51.79 -4.41
C GLY A 5 4.85 -52.10 -3.38
N LEU A 6 6.12 -51.86 -3.72
CA LEU A 6 7.24 -51.99 -2.78
C LEU A 6 7.18 -50.94 -1.67
N LEU A 7 6.89 -49.69 -2.01
CA LEU A 7 6.79 -48.60 -1.03
C LEU A 7 5.60 -48.80 -0.08
N ARG A 8 4.44 -49.25 -0.59
CA ARG A 8 3.28 -49.58 0.27
C ARG A 8 3.58 -50.73 1.23
N LYS A 9 4.36 -51.72 0.79
CA LYS A 9 4.85 -52.80 1.69
C LYS A 9 5.78 -52.27 2.77
N GLN A 10 6.53 -51.20 2.51
CA GLN A 10 7.37 -50.50 3.50
C GLN A 10 6.61 -49.43 4.30
N GLY A 11 5.26 -49.47 4.31
CA GLY A 11 4.45 -48.57 5.12
C GLY A 11 4.12 -47.23 4.46
N TRP A 12 4.47 -47.01 3.19
CA TRP A 12 4.11 -45.78 2.50
C TRP A 12 2.59 -45.70 2.25
N ARG A 13 1.96 -44.71 2.87
CA ARG A 13 0.50 -44.50 2.84
C ARG A 13 -0.01 -43.77 1.58
N GLY A 14 0.89 -43.35 0.69
CA GLY A 14 0.57 -42.73 -0.59
C GLY A 14 0.99 -41.26 -0.71
N ALA A 15 0.55 -40.61 -1.79
CA ALA A 15 0.96 -39.25 -2.11
C ALA A 15 0.60 -38.26 -0.99
N GLY A 16 1.61 -37.54 -0.49
CA GLY A 16 1.48 -36.57 0.59
C GLY A 16 1.82 -37.10 1.99
N PHE A 17 2.12 -38.39 2.14
CA PHE A 17 2.62 -39.00 3.38
C PHE A 17 4.09 -39.40 3.22
N SER A 18 4.91 -39.07 4.22
CA SER A 18 6.29 -39.54 4.33
C SER A 18 6.33 -41.04 4.67
N LEU A 19 7.48 -41.69 4.46
CA LEU A 19 7.71 -43.05 4.95
C LEU A 19 7.88 -43.12 6.48
N ASP A 20 8.06 -41.97 7.13
CA ASP A 20 8.17 -41.85 8.58
C ASP A 20 6.80 -42.08 9.25
N THR A 21 6.80 -42.87 10.32
CA THR A 21 5.66 -43.12 11.22
C THR A 21 5.05 -41.86 11.84
N SER A 22 5.79 -40.76 11.84
CA SER A 22 5.39 -39.50 12.48
C SER A 22 4.38 -38.66 11.68
N ASP A 23 3.86 -39.16 10.55
CA ASP A 23 2.86 -38.49 9.69
C ASP A 23 3.20 -37.01 9.33
N ARG A 24 4.50 -36.68 9.26
CA ARG A 24 5.00 -35.31 8.95
C ARG A 24 4.99 -35.00 7.45
N GLY A 25 4.42 -35.87 6.64
CA GLY A 25 4.28 -35.67 5.20
C GLY A 25 3.38 -34.47 4.91
N ILE A 26 3.83 -33.63 3.96
CA ILE A 26 3.04 -32.48 3.52
C ILE A 26 1.91 -33.00 2.60
N LYS A 27 0.75 -33.28 3.21
CA LYS A 27 -0.45 -33.81 2.53
C LYS A 27 -0.98 -32.88 1.43
N LYS A 28 -0.69 -31.57 1.51
CA LYS A 28 -1.10 -30.57 0.53
C LYS A 28 0.16 -30.01 -0.14
N PRO A 29 0.38 -30.20 -1.45
CA PRO A 29 1.56 -29.66 -2.12
C PRO A 29 1.68 -28.17 -1.78
N LEU A 30 2.88 -27.74 -1.37
CA LEU A 30 3.12 -26.35 -1.03
C LEU A 30 2.64 -25.50 -2.21
N LEU A 31 1.64 -24.66 -1.96
CA LEU A 31 1.15 -23.73 -2.96
C LEU A 31 2.22 -22.64 -3.10
N ILE A 32 3.29 -22.95 -3.84
CA ILE A 32 4.27 -21.97 -4.26
C ILE A 32 3.49 -21.07 -5.22
N SER A 33 3.11 -19.87 -4.75
CA SER A 33 2.45 -18.90 -5.59
C SER A 33 3.42 -18.51 -6.70
N HIS A 34 3.30 -19.14 -7.85
CA HIS A 34 4.08 -18.76 -9.03
C HIS A 34 3.63 -17.34 -9.41
N LYS A 35 4.49 -16.35 -9.14
CA LYS A 35 4.23 -14.96 -9.48
C LYS A 35 4.26 -14.87 -11.01
N GLN A 36 3.10 -15.00 -11.66
CA GLN A 36 2.93 -14.76 -13.10
C GLN A 36 3.01 -13.27 -13.47
N ASP A 37 3.79 -12.49 -12.72
CA ASP A 37 4.16 -11.18 -13.20
C ASP A 37 5.20 -11.39 -14.30
N GLN A 38 4.82 -11.06 -15.54
CA GLN A 38 5.73 -10.82 -16.69
C GLN A 38 6.73 -9.65 -16.43
N LEU A 39 6.84 -9.22 -15.18
CA LEU A 39 7.77 -8.21 -14.69
C LEU A 39 9.05 -8.93 -14.32
N GLY A 40 9.80 -9.37 -15.34
CA GLY A 40 11.07 -10.05 -15.16
C GLY A 40 11.97 -9.34 -14.14
N LEU A 41 12.73 -10.15 -13.41
CA LEU A 41 13.89 -9.74 -12.62
C LEU A 41 14.81 -8.93 -13.55
N GLY A 42 14.73 -7.59 -13.52
CA GLY A 42 15.44 -6.77 -14.51
C GLY A 42 14.71 -5.53 -15.02
N LYS A 43 13.61 -5.08 -14.38
CA LYS A 43 13.21 -3.69 -14.60
C LYS A 43 14.34 -2.77 -14.16
N LYS A 44 15.00 -2.12 -15.12
CA LYS A 44 16.05 -1.08 -14.96
C LYS A 44 15.68 0.06 -14.00
N LYS A 45 14.41 0.15 -13.58
CA LYS A 45 13.95 1.08 -12.53
C LYS A 45 14.30 0.59 -11.12
N ALA A 46 14.43 -0.71 -10.87
CA ALA A 46 14.87 -1.28 -9.60
C ALA A 46 16.40 -1.12 -9.41
N SER A 47 17.17 -1.41 -10.45
CA SER A 47 18.63 -1.24 -10.47
C SER A 47 19.09 0.22 -10.27
N HIS A 48 18.22 1.21 -10.51
CA HIS A 48 18.47 2.63 -10.25
C HIS A 48 17.60 3.23 -9.13
N THR A 49 16.73 2.45 -8.47
CA THR A 49 16.08 2.94 -7.26
C THR A 49 17.10 2.94 -6.13
N THR A 50 17.18 4.10 -5.52
CA THR A 50 18.14 4.56 -4.50
C THR A 50 18.22 3.66 -3.26
N ASP A 51 17.31 2.71 -3.10
CA ASP A 51 17.20 1.85 -1.92
C ASP A 51 18.24 0.72 -1.91
N ASP A 52 18.69 0.20 -3.07
CA ASP A 52 19.72 -0.87 -3.10
C ASP A 52 21.17 -0.33 -3.00
N GLN A 53 21.35 0.99 -3.15
CA GLN A 53 22.65 1.66 -3.10
C GLN A 53 22.88 2.41 -1.79
N TRP A 54 22.18 2.04 -0.71
CA TRP A 54 22.32 2.69 0.58
C TRP A 54 23.73 2.49 1.16
N TRP A 55 24.33 1.31 0.94
CA TRP A 55 25.69 1.00 1.41
C TRP A 55 26.76 1.80 0.65
N MET A 56 26.65 1.94 -0.68
CA MET A 56 27.54 2.78 -1.49
C MET A 56 27.51 4.24 -1.03
N ARG A 57 26.31 4.78 -0.73
CA ARG A 57 26.18 6.14 -0.21
C ARG A 57 26.71 6.29 1.21
N ALA A 58 26.43 5.33 2.09
CA ALA A 58 26.97 5.37 3.46
C ALA A 58 28.50 5.27 3.46
N PHE A 59 29.07 4.49 2.53
CA PHE A 59 30.51 4.38 2.34
C PHE A 59 31.11 5.68 1.79
N ASP A 60 30.56 6.25 0.72
CA ASP A 60 30.99 7.56 0.19
C ASP A 60 30.86 8.69 1.22
N GLU A 61 29.78 8.69 2.01
CA GLU A 61 29.58 9.64 3.11
C GLU A 61 30.60 9.42 4.23
N SER A 62 30.99 8.16 4.51
CA SER A 62 32.07 7.89 5.47
C SER A 62 33.41 8.42 4.97
N LEU A 63 33.73 8.25 3.68
CA LEU A 63 34.97 8.77 3.07
C LEU A 63 35.00 10.31 3.07
N GLN A 64 33.89 10.96 2.76
CA GLN A 64 33.80 12.43 2.79
C GLN A 64 33.90 13.02 4.19
N ASN A 65 33.55 12.25 5.22
CA ASN A 65 33.60 12.69 6.60
C ASN A 65 34.93 12.36 7.31
N LEU A 66 35.84 11.59 6.69
CA LEU A 66 37.19 11.35 7.20
C LEU A 66 37.93 12.69 7.34
N GLY A 67 38.33 13.03 8.57
CA GLY A 67 39.02 14.28 8.92
C GLY A 67 38.11 15.44 9.36
N SER A 68 36.77 15.31 9.27
CA SER A 68 35.84 16.40 9.63
C SER A 68 35.32 16.38 11.07
N GLY A 69 35.74 15.40 11.89
CA GLY A 69 35.32 15.22 13.29
C GLY A 69 33.85 14.83 13.50
N LYS A 70 33.08 14.62 12.42
CA LYS A 70 31.67 14.22 12.47
C LYS A 70 31.57 12.69 12.55
N THR A 71 30.67 12.19 13.41
CA THR A 71 30.42 10.76 13.54
C THR A 71 29.80 10.23 12.24
N SER A 72 30.52 9.31 11.56
CA SER A 72 30.06 8.76 10.29
C SER A 72 28.82 7.89 10.48
N THR A 73 28.00 7.77 9.44
CA THR A 73 26.85 6.85 9.44
C THR A 73 27.27 5.41 9.72
N LEU A 74 28.48 5.01 9.32
CA LEU A 74 29.06 3.70 9.64
C LEU A 74 29.34 3.52 11.14
N THR A 75 29.91 4.54 11.78
CA THR A 75 30.17 4.57 13.24
C THR A 75 28.86 4.48 14.02
N GLN A 76 27.81 5.15 13.53
CA GLN A 76 26.47 5.09 14.10
C GLN A 76 25.82 3.69 13.98
N ILE A 77 26.07 2.97 12.87
CA ILE A 77 25.62 1.59 12.67
C ILE A 77 26.41 0.63 13.57
N GLN A 78 27.70 0.88 13.77
CA GLN A 78 28.56 0.11 14.67
C GLN A 78 28.15 0.29 16.14
N GLU A 79 27.89 1.52 16.58
CA GLU A 79 27.45 1.84 17.95
C GLU A 79 26.02 1.37 18.26
N LYS A 80 25.08 1.54 17.33
CA LYS A 80 23.65 1.22 17.56
C LYS A 80 23.25 -0.19 17.13
N GLY A 81 24.16 -0.90 16.46
CA GLY A 81 23.94 -2.24 15.92
C GLY A 81 23.04 -2.25 14.67
N ILE A 82 23.32 -3.20 13.77
CA ILE A 82 22.57 -3.48 12.53
C ILE A 82 21.08 -3.81 12.79
N ASN A 83 20.71 -4.09 14.04
CA ASN A 83 19.38 -4.52 14.48
C ASN A 83 18.27 -3.46 14.38
N ARG A 84 18.57 -2.21 14.01
CA ARG A 84 17.58 -1.13 13.96
C ARG A 84 17.19 -0.60 12.58
N GLY A 85 17.75 -1.08 11.47
CA GLY A 85 17.50 -0.39 10.20
C GLY A 85 17.66 -1.11 8.87
N GLY A 86 17.94 -2.42 8.80
CA GLY A 86 18.17 -3.08 7.52
C GLY A 86 17.71 -4.53 7.46
N LEU A 87 17.66 -5.08 6.25
CA LEU A 87 17.28 -6.47 5.93
C LEU A 87 17.99 -7.53 6.81
N TYR A 88 19.19 -7.20 7.28
CA TYR A 88 20.02 -8.06 8.13
C TYR A 88 19.65 -8.06 9.62
N GLY A 89 18.80 -7.14 10.09
CA GLY A 89 18.35 -7.10 11.49
C GLY A 89 17.35 -8.19 11.86
N PHE A 90 16.85 -8.97 10.89
CA PHE A 90 15.98 -10.13 11.11
C PHE A 90 16.73 -11.46 11.16
N PHE A 91 18.02 -11.47 10.82
CA PHE A 91 18.85 -12.65 10.98
C PHE A 91 19.31 -12.70 12.43
N VAL A 92 18.64 -13.53 13.22
CA VAL A 92 19.17 -13.98 14.51
C VAL A 92 20.46 -14.73 14.19
N LYS A 93 21.60 -14.28 14.73
CA LYS A 93 22.83 -15.06 14.69
C LYS A 93 22.52 -16.38 15.40
N GLY A 94 22.28 -17.44 14.62
CA GLY A 94 22.06 -18.76 15.16
C GLY A 94 23.23 -19.14 16.06
N GLU A 95 22.94 -19.91 17.10
CA GLU A 95 23.97 -20.56 17.92
C GLU A 95 24.92 -21.28 16.96
N GLY A 96 26.20 -20.88 16.97
CA GLY A 96 27.18 -21.44 16.05
C GLY A 96 27.31 -22.93 16.35
N LEU A 97 27.05 -23.79 15.36
CA LEU A 97 27.34 -25.21 15.50
C LEU A 97 28.86 -25.33 15.70
N GLN A 98 29.30 -25.73 16.89
CA GLN A 98 30.72 -25.90 17.20
C GLN A 98 31.28 -26.95 16.25
N GLY A 99 32.17 -26.51 15.36
CA GLY A 99 32.74 -27.39 14.34
C GLY A 99 33.51 -28.51 15.01
N SER A 100 33.33 -29.74 14.52
CA SER A 100 34.01 -30.95 15.03
C SER A 100 35.50 -31.02 14.67
N ILE A 101 36.10 -29.91 14.22
CA ILE A 101 37.52 -29.83 13.90
C ILE A 101 38.21 -29.38 15.18
N GLY A 102 38.93 -30.30 15.82
CA GLY A 102 39.49 -30.15 17.16
C GLY A 102 40.29 -28.86 17.35
N GLU A 103 39.95 -28.15 18.42
CA GLU A 103 40.72 -27.03 18.96
C GLU A 103 41.95 -27.59 19.68
N GLU A 104 43.10 -27.58 19.02
CA GLU A 104 44.38 -27.63 19.73
C GLU A 104 44.62 -26.28 20.40
N SER A 105 44.64 -26.34 21.73
CA SER A 105 44.84 -25.23 22.65
C SER A 105 46.08 -24.41 22.33
N SER A 106 45.91 -23.14 21.97
CA SER A 106 46.96 -22.13 22.15
C SER A 106 46.38 -20.90 22.84
N THR A 107 47.04 -20.58 23.95
CA THR A 107 46.73 -19.56 24.93
C THR A 107 46.98 -18.13 24.40
N PRO A 108 46.34 -17.10 25.00
CA PRO A 108 46.44 -15.73 24.52
C PRO A 108 47.65 -15.01 25.15
N THR A 109 48.57 -14.50 24.33
CA THR A 109 49.57 -13.51 24.77
C THR A 109 49.59 -12.32 23.83
N SER A 110 49.62 -11.15 24.45
CA SER A 110 49.49 -9.83 23.85
C SER A 110 50.77 -9.33 23.18
N ARG A 111 50.59 -8.30 22.33
CA ARG A 111 51.51 -7.17 22.03
C ARG A 111 52.69 -7.37 21.04
N THR A 112 52.59 -6.57 19.97
CA THR A 112 53.63 -5.64 19.47
C THR A 112 54.74 -6.21 18.55
N THR A 113 55.04 -5.39 17.52
CA THR A 113 56.23 -5.31 16.63
C THR A 113 56.32 -6.19 15.38
N THR A 114 56.10 -5.56 14.23
CA THR A 114 56.90 -5.71 12.97
C THR A 114 58.31 -5.10 13.14
N PRO A 115 59.26 -5.25 12.19
CA PRO A 115 59.85 -6.43 11.50
C PRO A 115 61.41 -6.41 11.66
N PRO A 116 62.27 -7.27 11.02
CA PRO A 116 62.76 -7.05 9.62
C PRO A 116 63.16 -8.37 8.85
N THR A 117 63.07 -8.43 7.51
CA THR A 117 64.14 -8.30 6.46
C THR A 117 65.08 -9.51 6.23
N SER A 118 65.36 -9.76 4.93
CA SER A 118 66.34 -10.63 4.24
C SER A 118 65.90 -12.07 3.91
N ALA A 119 65.67 -12.41 2.62
CA ALA A 119 66.64 -12.70 1.53
C ALA A 119 67.15 -14.16 1.67
N GLU A 120 67.14 -15.06 0.67
CA GLU A 120 67.67 -15.07 -0.71
C GLU A 120 67.05 -16.27 -1.48
N GLU A 121 66.72 -16.09 -2.78
CA GLU A 121 67.28 -16.81 -3.96
C GLU A 121 66.66 -18.20 -4.24
N GLU A 122 66.44 -18.72 -5.45
CA GLU A 122 66.95 -18.53 -6.82
C GLU A 122 65.90 -19.26 -7.73
N SER A 123 65.52 -18.90 -8.95
CA SER A 123 66.32 -18.96 -10.19
C SER A 123 65.39 -18.83 -11.42
N THR A 124 65.87 -18.10 -12.45
CA THR A 124 65.86 -18.39 -13.92
C THR A 124 64.53 -18.67 -14.66
N ASP A 125 64.27 -18.27 -15.92
CA ASP A 125 65.00 -17.60 -17.01
C ASP A 125 64.01 -17.26 -18.17
N ASP A 126 64.42 -16.26 -18.96
CA ASP A 126 64.04 -15.78 -20.31
C ASP A 126 62.77 -16.28 -21.06
N SER A 127 62.03 -15.32 -21.64
CA SER A 127 62.09 -15.08 -23.11
C SER A 127 61.22 -13.90 -23.60
N LYS A 128 61.86 -13.04 -24.37
CA LYS A 128 61.38 -11.91 -25.19
C LYS A 128 60.28 -12.28 -26.20
N SER A 129 59.39 -11.33 -26.53
CA SER A 129 59.37 -10.59 -27.82
C SER A 129 57.99 -9.96 -28.15
N ASP A 130 57.99 -8.63 -28.33
CA ASP A 130 57.03 -7.82 -29.11
C ASP A 130 57.35 -7.94 -30.63
N PRO A 131 56.68 -7.23 -31.57
CA PRO A 131 55.25 -6.99 -31.83
C PRO A 131 54.88 -7.20 -33.34
N ASP A 132 53.63 -6.84 -33.72
CA ASP A 132 53.21 -6.25 -35.02
C ASP A 132 52.18 -7.01 -35.90
N SER A 133 51.46 -6.20 -36.70
CA SER A 133 50.53 -6.43 -37.82
C SER A 133 49.02 -6.40 -37.49
N THR A 134 48.29 -5.30 -37.73
CA THR A 134 47.79 -4.69 -39.00
C THR A 134 46.57 -5.37 -39.62
N SER A 135 45.46 -4.60 -39.74
CA SER A 135 44.52 -4.51 -40.89
C SER A 135 43.28 -3.72 -40.43
N SER A 136 43.12 -2.45 -40.80
CA SER A 136 42.56 -1.90 -42.05
C SER A 136 41.04 -2.09 -42.21
N ASN A 137 40.26 -1.00 -42.04
CA ASN A 137 39.56 -0.39 -43.17
C ASN A 137 38.84 0.93 -42.78
N ASP A 138 39.22 1.97 -43.50
CA ASP A 138 38.57 3.26 -43.66
C ASP A 138 37.22 3.15 -44.42
N ALA A 139 36.28 4.06 -44.12
CA ALA A 139 35.73 5.00 -45.10
C ALA A 139 34.49 5.76 -44.59
N ALA A 140 34.69 7.07 -44.40
CA ALA A 140 33.81 8.19 -44.76
C ALA A 140 32.30 8.18 -44.43
N SER A 141 31.86 9.12 -43.59
CA SER A 141 31.10 10.27 -44.13
C SER A 141 31.06 11.44 -43.14
N ASP A 142 31.54 12.56 -43.63
CA ASP A 142 31.56 13.91 -43.10
C ASP A 142 30.14 14.54 -43.07
N SER A 143 29.75 15.20 -41.98
CA SER A 143 28.99 16.46 -42.00
C SER A 143 28.46 16.93 -40.63
N SER A 144 28.67 18.23 -40.40
CA SER A 144 27.90 19.14 -39.53
C SER A 144 28.27 19.27 -38.04
N LYS A 145 29.42 19.90 -37.88
CA LYS A 145 29.78 20.88 -36.84
C LYS A 145 28.69 21.97 -36.70
N MET A 146 27.90 21.97 -35.62
CA MET A 146 27.38 23.18 -34.94
C MET A 146 26.53 22.83 -33.70
N THR A 147 26.59 23.71 -32.69
CA THR A 147 25.84 23.70 -31.40
C THR A 147 26.50 23.05 -30.17
N LYS A 148 27.75 23.42 -29.89
CA LYS A 148 28.35 23.29 -28.55
C LYS A 148 28.73 24.68 -28.01
N ALA A 149 27.71 25.48 -27.71
CA ALA A 149 27.87 26.83 -27.14
C ALA A 149 26.63 27.28 -26.34
N LYS A 150 26.11 26.46 -25.41
CA LYS A 150 25.10 26.89 -24.40
C LYS A 150 25.16 26.09 -23.08
N LYS A 151 26.36 25.77 -22.56
CA LYS A 151 26.51 25.03 -21.29
C LYS A 151 27.36 25.68 -20.20
N ASP A 152 27.85 26.91 -20.38
CA ASP A 152 28.74 27.54 -19.37
C ASP A 152 28.28 28.88 -18.78
N GLN A 153 27.07 29.36 -19.06
CA GLN A 153 26.58 30.63 -18.49
C GLN A 153 25.77 30.52 -17.18
N ASN A 154 25.58 29.32 -16.60
CA ASN A 154 24.78 29.17 -15.37
C ASN A 154 25.60 28.89 -14.09
N LYS A 155 26.91 29.18 -14.09
CA LYS A 155 27.80 28.92 -12.94
C LYS A 155 28.47 30.18 -12.35
N ARG A 156 28.07 31.39 -12.75
CA ARG A 156 28.65 32.65 -12.21
C ARG A 156 27.61 33.72 -11.91
N LYS A 157 26.62 33.39 -11.07
CA LYS A 157 25.72 34.40 -10.47
C LYS A 157 25.27 34.02 -9.07
N ARG A 158 26.22 33.60 -8.23
CA ARG A 158 25.96 33.29 -6.81
C ARG A 158 27.15 33.61 -5.90
N GLU A 159 27.75 34.78 -6.08
CA GLU A 159 28.74 35.35 -5.15
C GLU A 159 28.58 36.87 -5.19
N ALA A 160 27.52 37.37 -4.53
CA ALA A 160 27.33 38.77 -4.12
C ALA A 160 25.94 38.88 -3.47
N GLU A 161 25.88 38.62 -2.17
CA GLU A 161 25.01 39.26 -1.17
C GLU A 161 25.25 38.55 0.17
N GLU A 162 26.32 38.97 0.85
CA GLU A 162 26.38 38.98 2.31
C GLU A 162 25.79 40.33 2.80
N ASP A 163 25.29 40.31 4.04
CA ASP A 163 24.66 41.38 4.83
C ASP A 163 23.16 41.67 4.69
N VAL A 164 22.34 40.86 5.38
CA VAL A 164 21.23 41.31 6.26
C VAL A 164 20.98 40.25 7.38
N PRO A 165 20.81 40.65 8.67
CA PRO A 165 20.86 39.73 9.81
C PRO A 165 19.51 39.11 10.24
N ALA A 166 19.64 37.95 10.89
CA ALA A 166 18.84 37.44 12.02
C ALA A 166 17.29 37.41 11.93
N THR A 167 16.72 36.40 11.28
CA THR A 167 15.47 35.75 11.73
C THR A 167 15.51 34.24 11.51
N LYS A 168 16.18 33.51 12.41
CA LYS A 168 16.29 32.04 12.30
C LYS A 168 16.43 31.34 13.65
N LYS A 169 15.38 31.38 14.47
CA LYS A 169 15.20 30.40 15.56
C LYS A 169 13.73 30.05 15.76
N LEU A 170 13.22 29.15 14.90
CA LEU A 170 12.24 28.15 15.29
C LEU A 170 12.28 27.01 14.26
N LYS A 171 13.32 26.17 14.37
CA LYS A 171 13.54 25.04 13.46
C LYS A 171 14.03 23.83 14.25
N GLN A 172 13.26 23.42 15.25
CA GLN A 172 13.45 22.17 15.97
C GLN A 172 12.08 21.59 16.30
N ALA A 173 11.65 20.57 15.54
CA ALA A 173 10.68 19.52 15.96
C ALA A 173 10.21 18.62 14.80
N THR A 174 10.45 18.94 13.53
CA THR A 174 10.03 18.07 12.41
C THR A 174 11.25 17.45 11.74
N GLY A 175 11.44 16.14 11.92
CA GLY A 175 12.51 15.35 11.31
C GLY A 175 12.71 15.68 9.84
N GLY A 176 13.96 15.92 9.46
CA GLY A 176 14.40 16.61 8.24
C GLY A 176 14.01 16.00 6.89
N VAL A 177 12.72 15.97 6.58
CA VAL A 177 12.25 15.89 5.20
C VAL A 177 12.46 17.27 4.61
N LYS A 178 13.32 17.39 3.59
CA LYS A 178 13.42 18.59 2.74
C LYS A 178 12.09 18.77 2.00
N ILE A 179 11.11 19.31 2.68
CA ILE A 179 9.86 19.78 2.10
C ILE A 179 10.24 21.02 1.31
N ASN A 180 10.33 20.91 -0.02
CA ASN A 180 10.56 22.05 -0.90
C ASN A 180 9.64 23.22 -0.47
N ALA A 181 10.13 24.46 -0.46
CA ALA A 181 9.38 25.65 0.01
C ALA A 181 7.94 25.74 -0.54
N ARG A 182 7.70 25.18 -1.73
CA ARG A 182 6.38 25.02 -2.36
C ARG A 182 5.36 24.20 -1.54
N ALA A 183 5.81 23.22 -0.75
CA ALA A 183 4.95 22.40 0.09
C ALA A 183 4.73 23.01 1.48
N GLN A 184 5.61 23.89 1.95
CA GLN A 184 5.33 24.72 3.15
C GLN A 184 4.21 25.74 2.88
N ALA A 185 4.19 26.38 1.70
CA ALA A 185 3.07 27.25 1.31
C ALA A 185 1.72 26.52 1.31
N SER A 186 1.70 25.23 0.94
CA SER A 186 0.46 24.42 0.99
C SER A 186 -0.03 24.13 2.41
N ALA A 187 0.83 24.22 3.43
CA ALA A 187 0.43 23.99 4.82
C ALA A 187 -0.43 25.13 5.37
N ASN A 188 -0.22 26.36 4.88
CA ASN A 188 -1.05 27.52 5.24
C ASN A 188 -2.35 27.60 4.42
N GLY A 189 -2.64 26.58 3.59
CA GLY A 189 -3.84 26.55 2.74
C GLY A 189 -3.78 27.46 1.51
N GLU A 190 -2.70 28.21 1.33
CA GLU A 190 -2.54 29.14 0.23
C GLU A 190 -1.81 28.51 -0.95
N VAL A 191 -2.40 28.58 -2.14
CA VAL A 191 -1.77 28.07 -3.36
C VAL A 191 -1.58 29.18 -4.37
N ARG A 192 -0.32 29.56 -4.58
CA ARG A 192 0.09 30.45 -5.66
C ARG A 192 0.03 29.71 -7.00
N THR A 193 -0.81 30.21 -7.90
CA THR A 193 -0.84 29.78 -9.30
C THR A 193 -0.33 30.89 -10.20
N GLY A 194 -0.07 30.58 -11.47
CA GLY A 194 0.30 31.60 -12.46
C GLY A 194 -0.84 32.60 -12.76
N MET A 195 -2.03 32.40 -12.18
CA MET A 195 -3.19 33.30 -12.29
C MET A 195 -3.47 34.09 -11.01
N GLY A 196 -2.57 34.01 -10.02
CA GLY A 196 -2.72 34.70 -8.75
C GLY A 196 -2.86 33.75 -7.57
N HIS A 197 -3.30 34.33 -6.46
CA HIS A 197 -3.46 33.65 -5.18
C HIS A 197 -4.85 33.04 -5.06
N ILE A 198 -4.91 31.77 -4.66
CA ILE A 198 -6.17 31.07 -4.39
C ILE A 198 -6.30 30.95 -2.88
N SER A 199 -7.37 31.51 -2.33
CA SER A 199 -7.66 31.46 -0.90
C SER A 199 -7.91 30.02 -0.44
N ALA A 200 -7.59 29.77 0.83
CA ALA A 200 -7.79 28.46 1.46
C ALA A 200 -9.26 27.99 1.39
N ASP A 201 -10.23 28.92 1.41
CA ASP A 201 -11.66 28.61 1.39
C ASP A 201 -12.21 28.34 -0.02
N ALA A 202 -11.63 28.97 -1.04
CA ALA A 202 -12.02 28.74 -2.42
C ALA A 202 -11.46 27.41 -2.97
N TRP A 203 -10.38 26.93 -2.37
CA TRP A 203 -9.69 25.73 -2.78
C TRP A 203 -10.55 24.45 -2.75
N PRO A 204 -11.24 24.10 -1.64
CA PRO A 204 -12.14 22.95 -1.61
C PRO A 204 -13.26 23.05 -2.64
N LYS A 205 -13.82 24.26 -2.84
CA LYS A 205 -14.91 24.51 -3.79
C LYS A 205 -14.46 24.22 -5.21
N MET A 206 -13.31 24.75 -5.61
CA MET A 206 -12.72 24.48 -6.92
C MET A 206 -12.41 22.99 -7.11
N CYS A 207 -11.82 22.30 -6.12
CA CYS A 207 -11.56 20.86 -6.21
C CYS A 207 -12.86 20.04 -6.37
N ALA A 208 -13.94 20.45 -5.70
CA ALA A 208 -15.23 19.81 -5.82
C ALA A 208 -15.84 20.01 -7.22
N ILE A 209 -15.74 21.21 -7.77
CA ILE A 209 -16.24 21.55 -9.11
C ILE A 209 -15.44 20.80 -10.19
N THR A 210 -14.11 20.83 -10.14
CA THR A 210 -13.26 20.12 -11.12
C THR A 210 -13.52 18.61 -11.06
N SER A 211 -13.69 18.04 -9.87
CA SER A 211 -14.08 16.63 -9.70
C SER A 211 -15.46 16.32 -10.29
N ARG A 212 -16.43 17.24 -10.15
CA ARG A 212 -17.77 17.10 -10.74
C ARG A 212 -17.70 17.13 -12.27
N ILE A 213 -16.94 18.06 -12.84
CA ILE A 213 -16.68 18.15 -14.29
C ILE A 213 -16.04 16.86 -14.78
N ASP A 214 -15.00 16.35 -14.10
CA ASP A 214 -14.30 15.13 -14.52
C ASP A 214 -15.23 13.89 -14.52
N ARG A 215 -16.16 13.82 -13.55
CA ARG A 215 -17.20 12.79 -13.51
C ARG A 215 -18.17 12.93 -14.69
N GLN A 216 -18.66 14.15 -14.96
CA GLN A 216 -19.54 14.43 -16.09
C GLN A 216 -18.88 14.04 -17.42
N VAL A 217 -17.63 14.45 -17.64
CA VAL A 217 -16.85 14.08 -18.82
C VAL A 217 -16.71 12.56 -18.92
N LYS A 218 -16.36 11.87 -17.82
CA LYS A 218 -16.26 10.41 -17.82
C LYS A 218 -17.57 9.72 -18.18
N THR A 219 -18.72 10.25 -17.73
CA THR A 219 -20.04 9.72 -18.10
C THR A 219 -20.38 9.97 -19.57
N ARG A 220 -20.09 11.18 -20.10
CA ARG A 220 -20.31 11.54 -21.51
C ARG A 220 -19.43 10.73 -22.44
N VAL A 221 -18.13 10.61 -22.16
CA VAL A 221 -17.21 9.78 -22.95
C VAL A 221 -17.67 8.32 -22.99
N LYS A 222 -18.10 7.75 -21.86
CA LYS A 222 -18.65 6.38 -21.84
C LYS A 222 -19.95 6.25 -22.64
N LYS A 223 -20.84 7.25 -22.60
CA LYS A 223 -22.07 7.28 -23.40
C LYS A 223 -21.73 7.31 -24.89
N ASN A 224 -20.79 8.16 -25.30
CA ASN A 224 -20.33 8.31 -26.68
C ASN A 224 -19.58 7.07 -27.18
N GLU A 225 -18.76 6.44 -26.33
CA GLU A 225 -18.10 5.16 -26.65
C GLU A 225 -19.12 4.04 -26.91
N LYS A 226 -20.20 3.98 -26.12
CA LYS A 226 -21.29 3.00 -26.33
C LYS A 226 -22.12 3.30 -27.58
N ALA A 227 -22.29 4.57 -27.91
CA ALA A 227 -22.99 5.02 -29.12
C ALA A 227 -22.14 4.88 -30.40
N GLY A 228 -20.90 4.40 -30.32
CA GLY A 228 -20.03 4.27 -31.49
C GLY A 228 -19.45 5.58 -32.01
N ALA A 229 -19.62 6.71 -31.31
CA ALA A 229 -19.17 8.04 -31.76
C ALA A 229 -17.64 8.21 -31.92
N TYR A 230 -16.86 7.18 -31.57
CA TYR A 230 -15.41 7.14 -31.76
C TYR A 230 -14.97 5.98 -32.67
N ALA A 231 -15.90 5.34 -33.38
CA ALA A 231 -15.62 4.25 -34.31
C ALA A 231 -15.11 4.78 -35.65
N ASP A 232 -15.67 5.87 -36.18
CA ASP A 232 -15.32 6.45 -37.50
C ASP A 232 -13.90 7.01 -37.59
N ALA A 233 -13.28 7.39 -36.46
CA ALA A 233 -11.94 7.96 -36.48
C ALA A 233 -10.83 6.94 -36.83
N THR A 234 -11.19 5.73 -37.28
CA THR A 234 -10.29 4.73 -37.85
C THR A 234 -10.34 4.63 -39.38
N ASP A 235 -11.18 5.41 -40.07
CA ASP A 235 -11.15 5.55 -41.54
C ASP A 235 -9.98 6.45 -41.99
N VAL A 236 -8.77 6.03 -41.63
CA VAL A 236 -7.56 6.55 -42.26
C VAL A 236 -7.36 5.70 -43.51
N ASP A 237 -7.73 6.28 -44.65
CA ASP A 237 -7.44 5.85 -46.03
C ASP A 237 -7.06 4.37 -46.17
N ALA A 238 -8.08 3.53 -46.29
CA ALA A 238 -7.93 2.08 -46.51
C ALA A 238 -7.11 1.73 -47.77
N GLU A 239 -6.84 2.70 -48.63
CA GLU A 239 -6.14 2.51 -49.90
C GLU A 239 -4.62 2.25 -49.75
N ASN A 240 -4.02 2.48 -48.58
CA ASN A 240 -2.54 2.45 -48.46
C ASN A 240 -1.97 1.44 -47.44
N VAL A 241 -2.76 0.49 -46.91
CA VAL A 241 -2.28 -0.45 -45.86
C VAL A 241 -2.37 -1.90 -46.30
N GLY A 242 -1.45 -2.28 -47.19
CA GLY A 242 -1.03 -3.67 -47.31
C GLY A 242 -0.42 -4.16 -45.99
N LYS A 243 -0.99 -5.24 -45.43
CA LYS A 243 -0.42 -6.17 -44.43
C LYS A 243 -0.32 -5.67 -42.96
N LYS A 244 -1.23 -6.20 -42.12
CA LYS A 244 -1.05 -6.60 -40.70
C LYS A 244 -0.49 -5.60 -39.66
N LEU A 245 -0.26 -4.33 -39.99
CA LEU A 245 -0.14 -3.21 -39.05
C LEU A 245 -1.55 -2.74 -38.65
N GLY A 246 -2.44 -3.58 -38.12
CA GLY A 246 -2.25 -4.38 -36.91
C GLY A 246 -3.02 -3.69 -35.79
N LYS A 247 -4.05 -4.36 -35.26
CA LYS A 247 -5.05 -3.91 -34.25
C LYS A 247 -4.55 -3.00 -33.10
N LYS A 248 -3.24 -2.96 -32.84
CA LYS A 248 -2.58 -2.03 -31.91
C LYS A 248 -2.61 -0.57 -32.40
N VAL A 249 -2.35 -0.30 -33.68
CA VAL A 249 -2.32 1.07 -34.24
C VAL A 249 -3.72 1.68 -34.17
N THR A 250 -4.75 0.95 -34.61
CA THR A 250 -6.15 1.39 -34.52
C THR A 250 -6.60 1.62 -33.08
N LYS A 251 -6.17 0.77 -32.13
CA LYS A 251 -6.43 0.99 -30.70
C LYS A 251 -5.75 2.26 -30.17
N GLN A 252 -4.51 2.53 -30.56
CA GLN A 252 -3.82 3.76 -30.17
C GLN A 252 -4.48 5.00 -30.76
N GLN A 253 -4.89 4.95 -32.03
CA GLN A 253 -5.61 6.02 -32.72
C GLN A 253 -6.94 6.32 -32.05
N ARG A 254 -7.77 5.29 -31.81
CA ARG A 254 -9.01 5.39 -31.04
C ARG A 254 -8.77 6.00 -29.66
N GLN A 255 -7.71 5.58 -28.96
CA GLN A 255 -7.38 6.13 -27.65
C GLN A 255 -6.93 7.60 -27.73
N LYS A 256 -6.21 8.01 -28.79
CA LYS A 256 -5.86 9.42 -29.04
C LYS A 256 -7.12 10.26 -29.25
N VAL A 257 -8.06 9.78 -30.06
CA VAL A 257 -9.35 10.45 -30.34
C VAL A 257 -10.18 10.60 -29.06
N ILE A 258 -10.31 9.53 -28.26
CA ILE A 258 -11.01 9.58 -26.97
C ILE A 258 -10.33 10.58 -26.02
N ARG A 259 -8.99 10.63 -25.95
CA ARG A 259 -8.27 11.60 -25.12
C ARG A 259 -8.47 13.03 -25.61
N ALA A 260 -8.48 13.27 -26.92
CA ALA A 260 -8.74 14.57 -27.51
C ALA A 260 -10.17 15.04 -27.21
N ALA A 261 -11.17 14.17 -27.43
CA ALA A 261 -12.56 14.44 -27.09
C ALA A 261 -12.74 14.69 -25.58
N LYS A 262 -12.08 13.91 -24.71
CA LYS A 262 -12.07 14.15 -23.26
C LYS A 262 -11.56 15.55 -22.94
N LYS A 263 -10.43 15.96 -23.53
CA LYS A 263 -9.85 17.29 -23.32
C LYS A 263 -10.79 18.41 -23.77
N GLN A 264 -11.45 18.27 -24.93
CA GLN A 264 -12.41 19.26 -25.42
C GLN A 264 -13.63 19.38 -24.49
N MET A 265 -14.21 18.25 -24.05
CA MET A 265 -15.34 18.29 -23.10
C MET A 265 -14.95 18.92 -21.75
N VAL A 266 -13.74 18.64 -21.23
CA VAL A 266 -13.24 19.31 -20.02
C VAL A 266 -13.11 20.81 -20.29
N LYS A 267 -12.54 21.20 -21.44
CA LYS A 267 -12.37 22.61 -21.82
C LYS A 267 -13.71 23.36 -21.81
N GLU A 268 -14.72 22.83 -22.49
CA GLU A 268 -16.05 23.44 -22.57
C GLU A 268 -16.74 23.54 -21.20
N LEU A 269 -16.70 22.47 -20.40
CA LEU A 269 -17.35 22.47 -19.09
C LEU A 269 -16.64 23.39 -18.08
N VAL A 270 -15.32 23.50 -18.15
CA VAL A 270 -14.56 24.44 -17.33
C VAL A 270 -14.88 25.88 -17.74
N VAL A 271 -14.89 26.18 -19.04
CA VAL A 271 -15.28 27.51 -19.55
C VAL A 271 -16.69 27.86 -19.10
N GLY A 272 -17.65 26.95 -19.24
CA GLY A 272 -19.02 27.16 -18.75
C GLY A 272 -19.09 27.37 -17.23
N ALA A 273 -18.30 26.63 -16.44
CA ALA A 273 -18.24 26.82 -15.00
C ALA A 273 -17.65 28.18 -14.60
N ILE A 274 -16.69 28.71 -15.37
CA ILE A 274 -16.12 30.05 -15.17
C ILE A 274 -17.13 31.13 -15.50
N VAL A 275 -17.78 31.06 -16.67
CA VAL A 275 -18.80 32.03 -17.11
C VAL A 275 -19.98 32.07 -16.13
N ASN A 276 -20.37 30.92 -15.58
CA ASN A 276 -21.44 30.83 -14.58
C ASN A 276 -21.02 31.28 -13.17
N GLY A 277 -19.81 31.83 -12.99
CA GLY A 277 -19.33 32.30 -11.68
C GLY A 277 -19.05 31.19 -10.66
N ASN A 278 -19.02 29.91 -11.06
CA ASN A 278 -18.69 28.81 -10.14
C ASN A 278 -17.17 28.75 -9.85
N LEU A 279 -16.35 29.30 -10.76
CA LEU A 279 -14.89 29.32 -10.65
C LEU A 279 -14.35 30.76 -10.79
N PRO A 280 -14.75 31.70 -9.91
CA PRO A 280 -14.40 33.12 -10.06
C PRO A 280 -12.88 33.35 -9.93
N MET A 281 -12.19 32.49 -9.17
CA MET A 281 -10.73 32.57 -8.96
C MET A 281 -9.91 32.27 -10.22
N LEU A 282 -10.51 31.62 -11.22
CA LEU A 282 -9.88 31.35 -12.51
C LEU A 282 -10.21 32.43 -13.56
N ASN A 283 -10.85 33.53 -13.15
CA ASN A 283 -11.16 34.64 -14.02
C ASN A 283 -11.00 36.00 -13.30
N PRO A 284 -9.77 36.42 -12.98
CA PRO A 284 -9.54 37.66 -12.25
C PRO A 284 -9.93 38.91 -13.05
N GLU A 285 -9.92 38.83 -14.38
CA GLU A 285 -10.16 39.96 -15.28
C GLU A 285 -11.58 39.96 -15.88
N ASN A 286 -12.49 39.10 -15.41
CA ASN A 286 -13.84 38.94 -15.96
C ASN A 286 -13.87 38.68 -17.48
N TRP A 287 -12.94 37.87 -17.97
CA TRP A 287 -12.83 37.46 -19.37
C TRP A 287 -14.14 36.92 -19.94
N GLY A 288 -14.41 37.29 -21.19
CA GLY A 288 -15.48 36.71 -21.99
C GLY A 288 -15.21 35.24 -22.34
N LYS A 289 -16.24 34.51 -22.79
CA LYS A 289 -16.13 33.08 -23.15
C LYS A 289 -14.98 32.79 -24.12
N GLU A 290 -14.76 33.67 -25.10
CA GLU A 290 -13.73 33.54 -26.13
C GLU A 290 -12.32 33.77 -25.58
N GLU A 291 -12.16 34.79 -24.73
CA GLU A 291 -10.89 35.07 -24.04
C GLU A 291 -10.50 33.95 -23.08
N ILE A 292 -11.47 33.36 -22.36
CA ILE A 292 -11.25 32.17 -21.53
C ILE A 292 -10.75 31.00 -22.41
N LEU A 293 -11.32 30.82 -23.61
CA LEU A 293 -10.90 29.77 -24.54
C LEU A 293 -9.48 29.97 -25.07
N GLN A 294 -9.08 31.23 -25.32
CA GLN A 294 -7.72 31.60 -25.73
C GLN A 294 -6.71 31.40 -24.58
N ASN A 295 -7.08 31.80 -23.36
CA ASN A 295 -6.24 31.68 -22.17
C ASN A 295 -6.33 30.31 -21.47
N TYR A 296 -7.08 29.35 -22.02
CA TYR A 296 -7.34 28.05 -21.38
C TYR A 296 -6.07 27.29 -20.98
N GLY A 297 -4.96 27.46 -21.72
CA GLY A 297 -3.68 26.85 -21.36
C GLY A 297 -3.13 27.31 -20.00
N LYS A 298 -3.36 28.58 -19.62
CA LYS A 298 -3.00 29.12 -18.29
C LYS A 298 -3.93 28.56 -17.21
N ILE A 299 -5.23 28.51 -17.51
CA ILE A 299 -6.27 27.97 -16.63
C ILE A 299 -6.01 26.49 -16.32
N ASP A 300 -5.73 25.67 -17.33
CA ASP A 300 -5.39 24.24 -17.17
C ASP A 300 -4.13 24.03 -16.32
N LYS A 301 -3.11 24.89 -16.48
CA LYS A 301 -1.91 24.88 -15.62
C LYS A 301 -2.26 25.23 -14.17
N ALA A 302 -3.13 26.22 -13.95
CA ALA A 302 -3.60 26.59 -12.61
C ALA A 302 -4.38 25.44 -11.95
N ILE A 303 -5.33 24.84 -12.66
CA ILE A 303 -6.08 23.65 -12.20
C ILE A 303 -5.14 22.49 -11.85
N LYS A 304 -4.12 22.22 -12.67
CA LYS A 304 -3.14 21.16 -12.37
C LYS A 304 -2.26 21.48 -11.17
N ALA A 305 -1.86 22.74 -11.01
CA ALA A 305 -1.12 23.17 -9.82
C ALA A 305 -1.97 22.95 -8.56
N VAL A 306 -3.27 23.22 -8.67
CA VAL A 306 -4.25 23.00 -7.62
C VAL A 306 -4.35 21.50 -7.26
N GLU A 307 -4.63 20.65 -8.24
CA GLU A 307 -4.71 19.20 -8.01
C GLU A 307 -3.43 18.61 -7.41
N ASN A 308 -2.27 19.11 -7.83
CA ASN A 308 -0.99 18.65 -7.30
C ASN A 308 -0.79 19.07 -5.83
N ALA A 309 -1.16 20.29 -5.44
CA ALA A 309 -1.09 20.67 -4.03
C ALA A 309 -2.07 19.85 -3.18
N ASN A 310 -3.24 19.48 -3.71
CA ASN A 310 -4.20 18.62 -3.01
C ASN A 310 -3.65 17.21 -2.81
N LYS A 311 -2.93 16.66 -3.82
CA LYS A 311 -2.23 15.37 -3.68
C LYS A 311 -1.14 15.42 -2.62
N ILE A 312 -0.40 16.53 -2.54
CA ILE A 312 0.64 16.74 -1.52
C ILE A 312 0.00 16.81 -0.13
N SER A 313 -1.03 17.63 0.05
CA SER A 313 -1.78 17.76 1.31
C SER A 313 -2.37 16.42 1.78
N ASN A 314 -2.97 15.64 0.88
CA ASN A 314 -3.47 14.31 1.23
C ASN A 314 -2.34 13.33 1.60
N LYS A 315 -1.17 13.44 0.96
CA LYS A 315 0.00 12.61 1.28
C LYS A 315 0.57 12.96 2.66
N THR A 316 0.70 14.25 2.99
CA THR A 316 1.16 14.70 4.30
C THR A 316 0.16 14.32 5.39
N ALA A 317 -1.14 14.51 5.19
CA ALA A 317 -2.18 14.07 6.13
C ALA A 317 -2.12 12.56 6.40
N ARG A 318 -1.84 11.74 5.37
CA ARG A 318 -1.63 10.29 5.54
C ARG A 318 -0.35 9.96 6.32
N GLN A 319 0.71 10.75 6.17
CA GLN A 319 1.94 10.58 6.94
C GLN A 319 1.74 10.93 8.41
N VAL A 320 1.12 12.08 8.69
CA VAL A 320 0.76 12.50 10.05
C VAL A 320 -0.11 11.45 10.73
N LYS A 321 -1.13 10.92 10.04
CA LYS A 321 -1.97 9.82 10.59
C LYS A 321 -1.18 8.53 10.86
N ARG A 322 -0.13 8.24 10.08
CA ARG A 322 0.75 7.10 10.32
C ARG A 322 1.66 7.33 11.52
N GLU A 323 2.18 8.54 11.69
CA GLU A 323 3.01 8.93 12.84
C GLU A 323 2.20 8.93 14.13
N GLN A 324 1.02 9.54 14.14
CA GLN A 324 0.08 9.47 15.28
C GLN A 324 -0.25 8.02 15.67
N ARG A 325 -0.44 7.13 14.68
CA ARG A 325 -0.65 5.69 14.95
C ARG A 325 0.58 5.01 15.52
N LYS A 326 1.79 5.41 15.11
CA LYS A 326 3.05 4.89 15.67
C LYS A 326 3.25 5.38 17.10
N GLU A 327 2.99 6.65 17.36
CA GLU A 327 3.06 7.25 18.70
C GLU A 327 2.03 6.63 19.64
N ALA A 328 0.78 6.45 19.20
CA ALA A 328 -0.25 5.77 19.99
C ALA A 328 0.16 4.33 20.33
N LYS A 329 0.74 3.59 19.37
CA LYS A 329 1.28 2.24 19.62
C LYS A 329 2.48 2.25 20.56
N ALA A 330 3.36 3.25 20.45
CA ALA A 330 4.50 3.40 21.33
C ALA A 330 4.06 3.70 22.77
N LYS A 331 3.04 4.55 22.96
CA LYS A 331 2.45 4.84 24.27
C LYS A 331 1.85 3.58 24.91
N VAL A 332 1.05 2.82 24.16
CA VAL A 332 0.48 1.54 24.63
C VAL A 332 1.58 0.53 24.97
N ALA A 333 2.65 0.47 24.18
CA ALA A 333 3.78 -0.42 24.45
C ALA A 333 4.58 0.00 25.70
N SER A 334 4.79 1.29 25.92
CA SER A 334 5.47 1.80 27.12
C SER A 334 4.65 1.60 28.39
N GLU A 335 3.33 1.72 28.31
CA GLU A 335 2.43 1.48 29.43
C GLU A 335 2.41 0.00 29.81
N LYS A 336 2.34 -0.90 28.82
CA LYS A 336 2.41 -2.35 29.04
C LYS A 336 3.77 -2.86 29.52
N GLY A 337 4.84 -2.10 29.29
CA GLY A 337 6.19 -2.44 29.75
C GLY A 337 6.49 -2.03 31.19
N ARG A 338 5.69 -1.13 31.78
CA ARG A 338 5.97 -0.54 33.10
C ARG A 338 5.19 -1.21 34.24
N SER A 339 4.19 -2.03 33.94
CA SER A 339 3.33 -2.73 34.91
C SER A 339 3.85 -4.07 35.43
N LYS A 340 5.16 -4.32 35.36
CA LYS A 340 5.84 -5.40 36.09
C LYS A 340 6.58 -4.89 37.33
N ALA A 341 6.00 -3.93 38.04
CA ALA A 341 6.37 -3.61 39.41
C ALA A 341 5.29 -4.17 40.35
N PRO A 342 5.65 -4.81 41.49
CA PRO A 342 4.71 -5.51 42.37
C PRO A 342 3.61 -4.62 42.98
N ALA A 343 3.79 -3.29 42.99
CA ALA A 343 2.79 -2.35 43.49
C ALA A 343 1.58 -2.15 42.55
N GLU A 344 1.68 -2.51 41.27
CA GLU A 344 0.58 -2.35 40.31
C GLU A 344 -0.35 -3.57 40.29
N GLN A 345 0.16 -4.76 40.62
CA GLN A 345 -0.65 -5.99 40.75
C GLN A 345 -1.74 -5.82 41.82
N GLN A 346 -1.40 -5.24 42.97
CA GLN A 346 -2.37 -4.95 44.04
C GLN A 346 -3.46 -3.97 43.59
N ARG A 347 -3.14 -2.94 42.80
CA ARG A 347 -4.15 -2.00 42.27
C ARG A 347 -5.07 -2.65 41.25
N THR A 348 -4.54 -3.55 40.41
CA THR A 348 -5.38 -4.28 39.45
C THR A 348 -6.29 -5.28 40.15
N GLU A 349 -5.82 -5.95 41.20
CA GLU A 349 -6.61 -6.88 41.99
C GLU A 349 -7.76 -6.17 42.70
N LEU A 350 -7.50 -5.06 43.39
CA LEU A 350 -8.57 -4.27 44.03
C LEU A 350 -9.61 -3.77 43.00
N SER A 351 -9.17 -3.28 41.84
CA SER A 351 -10.08 -2.84 40.78
C SER A 351 -10.94 -3.97 40.20
N ILE A 352 -10.39 -5.18 40.07
CA ILE A 352 -11.14 -6.37 39.62
C ILE A 352 -12.16 -6.79 40.69
N ALA A 353 -11.81 -6.69 41.97
CA ALA A 353 -12.72 -6.98 43.08
C ALA A 353 -13.92 -6.02 43.10
N GLU A 354 -13.66 -4.71 42.98
CA GLU A 354 -14.70 -3.66 42.93
C GLU A 354 -15.62 -3.82 41.72
N ALA A 355 -15.06 -4.11 40.53
CA ALA A 355 -15.83 -4.36 39.32
C ALA A 355 -16.73 -5.61 39.47
N HIS A 356 -16.26 -6.65 40.15
CA HIS A 356 -17.07 -7.83 40.41
C HIS A 356 -18.16 -7.55 41.45
N LEU A 357 -17.83 -6.85 42.54
CA LEU A 357 -18.80 -6.49 43.59
C LEU A 357 -19.93 -5.60 43.03
N SER A 358 -19.63 -4.63 42.16
CA SER A 358 -20.65 -3.80 41.51
C SER A 358 -21.57 -4.56 40.54
N GLN A 359 -21.15 -5.72 40.04
CA GLN A 359 -22.01 -6.60 39.22
C GLN A 359 -22.93 -7.50 40.06
N LEU A 360 -22.68 -7.65 41.37
CA LEU A 360 -23.53 -8.44 42.25
C LEU A 360 -24.77 -7.64 42.69
N SER A 361 -25.90 -8.34 42.84
CA SER A 361 -27.07 -7.76 43.48
C SER A 361 -26.78 -7.42 44.94
N PRO A 362 -27.45 -6.41 45.54
CA PRO A 362 -27.20 -5.99 46.92
C PRO A 362 -27.37 -7.15 47.93
N GLU A 363 -28.36 -8.01 47.73
CA GLU A 363 -28.55 -9.22 48.55
C GLU A 363 -27.32 -10.14 48.54
N LYS A 364 -26.70 -10.33 47.37
CA LYS A 364 -25.50 -11.16 47.23
C LYS A 364 -24.26 -10.47 47.81
N GLN A 365 -24.20 -9.14 47.80
CA GLN A 365 -23.12 -8.40 48.47
C GLN A 365 -23.20 -8.62 49.99
N VAL A 366 -24.41 -8.60 50.58
CA VAL A 366 -24.62 -8.89 52.01
C VAL A 366 -24.23 -10.34 52.34
N GLU A 367 -24.62 -11.33 51.53
CA GLU A 367 -24.16 -12.71 51.71
C GLU A 367 -22.63 -12.84 51.63
N TYR A 368 -22.00 -12.12 50.70
CA TYR A 368 -20.55 -12.16 50.52
C TYR A 368 -19.85 -11.49 51.71
N ALA A 369 -20.40 -10.41 52.26
CA ALA A 369 -19.88 -9.74 53.45
C ALA A 369 -19.99 -10.64 54.69
N ALA A 370 -21.12 -11.32 54.89
CA ALA A 370 -21.31 -12.25 56.00
C ALA A 370 -20.32 -13.43 55.93
N ARG A 371 -20.14 -14.05 54.75
CA ARG A 371 -19.16 -15.14 54.57
C ARG A 371 -17.71 -14.68 54.65
N ALA A 372 -17.42 -13.42 54.29
CA ALA A 372 -16.08 -12.84 54.45
C ALA A 372 -15.77 -12.62 55.94
N ALA A 373 -16.73 -12.09 56.71
CA ALA A 373 -16.63 -11.90 58.15
C ALA A 373 -16.45 -13.24 58.91
N GLU A 374 -17.22 -14.27 58.55
CA GLU A 374 -17.08 -15.63 59.11
C GLU A 374 -15.67 -16.21 58.88
N LYS A 375 -15.01 -15.81 57.79
CA LYS A 375 -13.65 -16.25 57.43
C LYS A 375 -12.54 -15.30 57.88
N GLY A 376 -12.89 -14.18 58.51
CA GLY A 376 -11.92 -13.16 58.92
C GLY A 376 -11.17 -12.50 57.75
N GLN A 377 -11.79 -12.39 56.57
CA GLN A 377 -11.20 -11.75 55.38
C GLN A 377 -11.99 -10.49 55.01
N THR A 378 -11.37 -9.56 54.28
CA THR A 378 -12.11 -8.41 53.72
C THR A 378 -13.04 -8.86 52.59
N LEU A 379 -14.11 -8.09 52.34
CA LEU A 379 -15.06 -8.39 51.26
C LEU A 379 -14.37 -8.46 49.89
N GLU A 380 -13.37 -7.61 49.66
CA GLU A 380 -12.59 -7.52 48.42
C GLU A 380 -11.69 -8.75 48.24
N GLU A 381 -10.96 -9.17 49.28
CA GLU A 381 -10.15 -10.39 49.26
C GLU A 381 -10.99 -11.65 49.02
N TYR A 382 -12.17 -11.72 49.66
CA TYR A 382 -13.10 -12.82 49.46
C TYR A 382 -13.64 -12.87 48.02
N ALA A 383 -13.93 -11.70 47.43
CA ALA A 383 -14.35 -11.59 46.04
C ALA A 383 -13.26 -12.06 45.08
N LEU A 384 -12.01 -11.65 45.28
CA LEU A 384 -10.86 -12.06 44.47
C LEU A 384 -10.65 -13.57 44.50
N ARG A 385 -10.62 -14.17 45.69
CA ARG A 385 -10.47 -15.63 45.84
C ARG A 385 -11.60 -16.41 45.13
N ARG A 386 -12.81 -15.85 45.08
CA ARG A 386 -13.94 -16.46 44.36
C ARG A 386 -13.79 -16.36 42.84
N ILE A 387 -13.24 -15.26 42.33
CA ILE A 387 -12.93 -15.07 40.90
C ILE A 387 -11.85 -16.08 40.50
N GLU A 388 -10.73 -16.14 41.23
CA GLU A 388 -9.64 -17.08 40.99
C GLU A 388 -10.13 -18.53 40.99
N LYS A 389 -10.93 -18.92 42.00
CA LYS A 389 -11.50 -20.28 42.08
C LYS A 389 -12.43 -20.59 40.91
N LYS A 390 -13.17 -19.59 40.39
CA LYS A 390 -14.05 -19.76 39.23
C LYS A 390 -13.26 -19.86 37.93
N GLU A 391 -12.17 -19.11 37.80
CA GLU A 391 -11.25 -19.17 36.66
C GLU A 391 -10.48 -20.49 36.62
N ALA A 392 -9.95 -20.96 37.75
CA ALA A 392 -9.33 -22.28 37.87
C ALA A 392 -10.30 -23.39 37.43
N LYS A 393 -11.55 -23.35 37.91
CA LYS A 393 -12.59 -24.32 37.52
C LYS A 393 -13.02 -24.22 36.05
N ARG A 394 -12.86 -23.05 35.42
CA ARG A 394 -13.09 -22.85 33.98
C ARG A 394 -11.91 -23.36 33.14
N GLY A 395 -10.68 -23.23 33.65
CA GLY A 395 -9.49 -23.80 33.01
C GLY A 395 -9.48 -25.33 33.01
N GLU A 396 -9.98 -25.95 34.08
CA GLU A 396 -10.09 -27.42 34.17
C GLU A 396 -11.24 -28.00 33.33
N LYS A 397 -12.28 -27.20 33.07
CA LYS A 397 -13.32 -27.55 32.10
C LYS A 397 -12.92 -27.04 30.73
N GLU A 398 -11.92 -27.68 30.12
CA GLU A 398 -11.72 -27.51 28.68
C GLU A 398 -13.04 -27.81 27.97
N PRO A 399 -13.40 -27.04 26.93
CA PRO A 399 -14.62 -27.29 26.20
C PRO A 399 -14.47 -28.62 25.45
N GLU A 400 -15.01 -29.70 26.02
CA GLU A 400 -15.32 -30.90 25.25
C GLU A 400 -16.18 -30.45 24.06
N THR A 401 -15.55 -30.47 22.89
CA THR A 401 -16.17 -30.11 21.62
C THR A 401 -17.35 -31.04 21.39
N LYS A 402 -18.55 -30.46 21.27
CA LYS A 402 -19.84 -31.17 21.11
C LYS A 402 -20.02 -31.88 19.75
N ASP A 403 -18.95 -32.39 19.15
CA ASP A 403 -19.01 -33.02 17.82
C ASP A 403 -19.06 -34.56 17.84
N GLU A 404 -19.10 -35.22 19.01
CA GLU A 404 -19.13 -36.70 19.08
C GLU A 404 -20.46 -37.36 19.52
N LYS A 405 -21.56 -36.61 19.69
CA LYS A 405 -22.89 -37.21 19.94
C LYS A 405 -23.79 -37.14 18.71
N ALA A 406 -23.42 -37.86 17.65
CA ALA A 406 -24.32 -38.15 16.54
C ALA A 406 -23.98 -39.47 15.82
N VAL A 407 -23.61 -40.54 16.52
CA VAL A 407 -23.57 -41.90 15.95
C VAL A 407 -23.93 -42.92 17.03
N ALA A 408 -25.21 -43.28 17.16
CA ALA A 408 -25.67 -44.60 17.62
C ALA A 408 -27.20 -44.60 17.80
N THR A 409 -27.94 -44.81 16.71
CA THR A 409 -29.21 -45.54 16.73
C THR A 409 -29.42 -46.18 15.36
N GLU A 410 -30.00 -47.39 15.38
CA GLU A 410 -30.50 -48.20 14.24
C GLU A 410 -29.61 -49.38 13.82
N THR A 411 -29.75 -50.46 14.60
CA THR A 411 -29.79 -51.83 14.07
C THR A 411 -31.14 -52.46 14.45
N THR A 412 -31.78 -53.10 13.46
CA THR A 412 -32.47 -54.41 13.49
C THR A 412 -33.84 -54.39 12.79
N GLY A 413 -33.95 -55.14 11.69
CA GLY A 413 -35.19 -55.45 10.95
C GLY A 413 -34.90 -55.56 9.45
N GLY A 414 -34.60 -56.75 8.92
CA GLY A 414 -35.60 -57.62 8.28
C GLY A 414 -35.49 -57.45 6.76
N SER A 415 -34.72 -58.30 6.08
CA SER A 415 -35.14 -59.55 5.42
C SER A 415 -35.51 -59.34 3.94
N GLU A 416 -34.82 -60.12 3.09
CA GLU A 416 -35.26 -60.62 1.79
C GLU A 416 -35.21 -59.69 0.55
N ASN A 417 -34.33 -60.07 -0.38
CA ASN A 417 -34.69 -60.74 -1.64
C ASN A 417 -34.03 -60.18 -2.93
N ILE A 418 -33.51 -61.14 -3.72
CA ILE A 418 -33.37 -61.17 -5.19
C ILE A 418 -32.10 -60.58 -5.85
N ALA A 419 -31.17 -61.52 -6.06
CA ALA A 419 -30.51 -61.92 -7.32
C ALA A 419 -29.65 -60.94 -8.17
N PRO A 420 -28.52 -61.43 -8.72
CA PRO A 420 -27.58 -60.64 -9.52
C PRO A 420 -27.84 -60.77 -11.04
N ARG A 421 -27.60 -59.72 -11.81
CA ARG A 421 -27.44 -59.84 -13.27
C ARG A 421 -26.21 -59.13 -13.84
N ARG A 422 -25.38 -60.01 -14.37
CA ARG A 422 -24.17 -59.95 -15.17
C ARG A 422 -24.26 -59.08 -16.44
N ALA A 423 -23.19 -58.30 -16.65
CA ALA A 423 -22.47 -57.94 -17.88
C ALA A 423 -23.21 -57.45 -19.15
N GLN A 424 -22.73 -56.32 -19.69
CA GLN A 424 -22.15 -56.11 -21.06
C GLN A 424 -22.14 -54.59 -21.34
N LYS A 425 -20.99 -53.96 -21.56
CA LYS A 425 -20.20 -53.85 -22.81
C LYS A 425 -20.82 -52.90 -23.85
N GLU A 426 -20.04 -51.86 -24.12
CA GLU A 426 -19.88 -51.12 -25.39
C GLU A 426 -20.78 -49.91 -25.75
N ARG A 427 -20.03 -48.80 -25.96
CA ARG A 427 -20.05 -47.86 -27.10
C ARG A 427 -20.97 -46.63 -27.08
N LYS A 428 -20.27 -45.50 -27.22
CA LYS A 428 -20.62 -44.24 -27.91
C LYS A 428 -21.73 -43.40 -27.26
N ASP A 429 -21.37 -42.22 -26.76
CA ASP A 429 -21.64 -41.01 -27.53
C ASP A 429 -20.91 -39.77 -27.02
N LYS A 430 -20.33 -39.05 -27.99
CA LYS A 430 -19.83 -37.68 -27.88
C LYS A 430 -21.04 -36.76 -28.05
N SER A 431 -21.56 -36.12 -26.99
CA SER A 431 -22.26 -34.81 -27.06
C SER A 431 -22.89 -34.41 -25.72
N ALA A 432 -22.11 -33.91 -24.76
CA ALA A 432 -22.67 -33.13 -23.65
C ALA A 432 -21.60 -32.30 -22.93
N LYS A 433 -21.23 -31.14 -23.48
CA LYS A 433 -20.48 -30.13 -22.71
C LYS A 433 -20.85 -28.69 -23.08
N VAL A 434 -22.14 -28.39 -23.10
CA VAL A 434 -22.65 -27.00 -23.03
C VAL A 434 -23.92 -26.96 -22.17
N ALA A 435 -23.81 -27.27 -20.89
CA ALA A 435 -24.91 -27.06 -19.93
C ALA A 435 -24.35 -26.86 -18.52
N GLY A 436 -23.55 -25.82 -18.31
CA GLY A 436 -22.98 -25.51 -16.99
C GLY A 436 -22.72 -24.03 -16.71
N LYS A 437 -23.16 -23.12 -17.58
CA LYS A 437 -22.76 -21.69 -17.48
C LYS A 437 -23.90 -20.68 -17.68
N VAL A 438 -25.14 -21.06 -17.36
CA VAL A 438 -26.31 -20.17 -17.51
C VAL A 438 -26.94 -19.76 -16.17
N LYS A 439 -26.69 -20.45 -15.05
CA LYS A 439 -27.34 -20.09 -13.77
C LYS A 439 -26.76 -18.86 -13.05
N ASN A 440 -25.55 -18.40 -13.36
CA ASN A 440 -24.94 -17.26 -12.66
C ASN A 440 -25.14 -15.88 -13.32
N LYS A 441 -25.89 -15.79 -14.43
CA LYS A 441 -26.14 -14.52 -15.14
C LYS A 441 -27.51 -13.88 -14.84
N ARG A 442 -28.47 -14.65 -14.30
CA ARG A 442 -29.82 -14.14 -13.95
C ARG A 442 -29.84 -13.36 -12.62
N GLY A 443 -29.01 -13.72 -11.63
CA GLY A 443 -28.93 -12.98 -10.36
C GLY A 443 -28.32 -11.57 -10.45
N ALA A 444 -27.45 -11.32 -11.44
CA ALA A 444 -26.83 -10.00 -11.65
C ALA A 444 -27.78 -9.00 -12.32
N SER A 445 -28.72 -9.47 -13.16
CA SER A 445 -29.71 -8.60 -13.83
C SER A 445 -30.83 -8.13 -12.90
N GLU A 446 -31.24 -8.95 -11.92
CA GLU A 446 -32.25 -8.53 -10.94
C GLU A 446 -31.70 -7.50 -9.94
N LYS A 447 -30.48 -7.69 -9.43
CA LYS A 447 -29.83 -6.69 -8.57
C LYS A 447 -29.63 -5.35 -9.28
N ALA A 448 -29.38 -5.35 -10.59
CA ALA A 448 -29.29 -4.13 -11.38
C ALA A 448 -30.65 -3.44 -11.57
N LYS A 449 -31.74 -4.21 -11.80
CA LYS A 449 -33.11 -3.67 -11.92
C LYS A 449 -33.64 -3.12 -10.59
N ALA A 450 -33.36 -3.79 -9.46
CA ALA A 450 -33.75 -3.29 -8.13
C ALA A 450 -33.04 -1.96 -7.79
N LYS A 451 -31.77 -1.81 -8.18
CA LYS A 451 -31.02 -0.57 -7.95
C LYS A 451 -31.49 0.59 -8.83
N ALA A 452 -32.00 0.32 -10.03
CA ALA A 452 -32.61 1.35 -10.89
C ALA A 452 -33.95 1.84 -10.30
N ARG A 453 -34.82 0.93 -9.85
CA ARG A 453 -36.11 1.30 -9.23
C ARG A 453 -35.96 2.16 -7.97
N ASN A 454 -34.93 1.92 -7.15
CA ASN A 454 -34.66 2.77 -5.98
C ASN A 454 -34.11 4.16 -6.34
N ALA A 455 -33.42 4.31 -7.48
CA ALA A 455 -32.93 5.61 -7.93
C ALA A 455 -34.07 6.49 -8.47
N ASP A 456 -35.03 5.89 -9.17
CA ASP A 456 -36.21 6.61 -9.67
C ASP A 456 -37.13 7.06 -8.53
N LYS A 457 -37.26 6.25 -7.47
CA LYS A 457 -38.03 6.63 -6.26
C LYS A 457 -37.40 7.80 -5.52
N ALA A 458 -36.07 7.83 -5.36
CA ALA A 458 -35.37 8.94 -4.72
C ALA A 458 -35.49 10.26 -5.51
N MET A 459 -35.45 10.20 -6.85
CA MET A 459 -35.67 11.38 -7.70
C MET A 459 -37.10 11.92 -7.60
N ALA A 460 -38.10 11.03 -7.40
CA ALA A 460 -39.49 11.45 -7.22
C ALA A 460 -39.72 12.14 -5.87
N GLU A 461 -39.08 11.65 -4.81
CA GLU A 461 -39.16 12.25 -3.46
C GLU A 461 -38.47 13.63 -3.41
N ASP A 462 -37.31 13.80 -4.04
CA ASP A 462 -36.64 15.11 -4.14
C ASP A 462 -37.47 16.13 -4.94
N LYS A 463 -38.15 15.68 -6.00
CA LYS A 463 -39.02 16.56 -6.80
C LYS A 463 -40.25 17.00 -6.03
N ALA A 464 -40.86 16.10 -5.25
CA ALA A 464 -41.98 16.43 -4.37
C ALA A 464 -41.55 17.39 -3.24
N PHE A 465 -40.33 17.25 -2.71
CA PHE A 465 -39.78 18.15 -1.70
C PHE A 465 -39.57 19.57 -2.26
N MET A 466 -39.01 19.70 -3.46
CA MET A 466 -38.80 21.00 -4.12
C MET A 466 -40.12 21.68 -4.48
N GLU A 467 -41.14 20.93 -4.92
CA GLU A 467 -42.47 21.49 -5.19
C GLU A 467 -43.16 21.98 -3.90
N LYS A 468 -42.99 21.25 -2.79
CA LYS A 468 -43.51 21.67 -1.48
C LYS A 468 -42.80 22.92 -0.96
N ALA A 469 -41.49 23.04 -1.14
CA ALA A 469 -40.73 24.23 -0.77
C ALA A 469 -41.15 25.47 -1.59
N ALA A 470 -41.45 25.30 -2.88
CA ALA A 470 -41.96 26.38 -3.72
C ALA A 470 -43.34 26.89 -3.27
N ARG A 471 -44.21 26.01 -2.75
CA ARG A 471 -45.51 26.43 -2.20
C ARG A 471 -45.41 27.20 -0.88
N PHE A 472 -44.40 26.92 -0.05
CA PHE A 472 -44.20 27.64 1.20
C PHE A 472 -43.43 28.97 1.03
N GLY A 473 -42.66 29.13 -0.04
CA GLY A 473 -41.91 30.36 -0.33
C GLY A 473 -42.76 31.53 -0.84
N ALA A 474 -44.04 31.32 -1.17
CA ALA A 474 -44.92 32.35 -1.74
C ALA A 474 -45.77 33.13 -0.71
N VAL A 475 -45.63 32.86 0.60
CA VAL A 475 -46.45 33.51 1.65
C VAL A 475 -45.68 34.58 2.44
N ALA A 476 -44.45 34.91 2.05
CA ALA A 476 -43.68 35.97 2.68
C ALA A 476 -43.64 37.23 1.80
N GLU A 477 -44.76 37.94 1.71
CA GLU A 477 -44.75 39.35 1.30
C GLU A 477 -44.34 40.25 2.49
N PRO A 478 -43.61 41.35 2.23
CA PRO A 478 -43.04 42.19 3.27
C PRO A 478 -44.08 43.16 3.85
N ILE A 479 -44.35 43.02 5.15
CA ILE A 479 -44.90 44.09 5.98
C ILE A 479 -43.78 45.12 6.17
N ALA A 480 -43.65 46.04 5.21
CA ALA A 480 -42.74 47.18 5.31
C ALA A 480 -43.37 48.41 4.63
N ALA A 481 -44.45 48.92 5.25
CA ALA A 481 -44.99 50.24 4.98
C ALA A 481 -45.79 50.74 6.19
N ALA A 482 -45.10 51.02 7.30
CA ALA A 482 -45.59 51.86 8.40
C ALA A 482 -44.45 52.11 9.42
N ALA A 483 -43.59 53.09 9.14
CA ALA A 483 -42.82 53.86 10.12
C ALA A 483 -42.21 55.08 9.42
#